data_AF-M1ZLZ2-F1
#
_entry.id   AF-M1ZLZ2-F1
#
_cell.length_a   1.000
_cell.length_b   1.000
_cell.length_c   1.000
_cell.angle_alpha   90.00
_cell.angle_beta   90.00
_cell.angle_gamma   90.00
#
_symmetry.space_group_name_H-M   'P 1'
#
loop_
_entity.id
_entity.type
_entity.pdbx_description
1 polymer ?
#
loop_
_entity_poly.entity_id
_entity_poly.type
_entity_poly.pdbx_seq_one_letter_code
_entity_poly.pdbx_strand_id
1 'polypeptide(L)' 'MKIRLVSKKQVKKAYEKKKVENKIDIKEELAIENIEKVPKELFQILGETLSFIENVNKMEGEKNEDK' A
#
# COMPACT_ATOMS: atom_id res chain seq x y z
N MET A 1 -12.10 -9.92 44.02
CA MET A 1 -11.37 -9.45 42.82
C MET A 1 -9.90 -9.85 42.97
N LYS A 2 -9.34 -10.66 42.06
CA LYS A 2 -7.94 -11.13 42.18
C LYS A 2 -6.99 -10.16 41.46
N ILE A 3 -6.13 -9.49 42.21
CA ILE A 3 -5.08 -8.62 41.68
C ILE A 3 -3.90 -9.49 41.27
N ARG A 4 -3.41 -9.33 40.04
CA ARG A 4 -2.19 -10.01 39.56
C ARG A 4 -1.06 -8.99 39.51
N LEU A 5 0.06 -9.31 40.13
CA LEU A 5 1.29 -8.52 39.99
C LEU A 5 1.96 -8.90 38.67
N VAL A 6 2.20 -7.89 37.83
CA VAL A 6 2.83 -8.05 36.51
C VAL A 6 4.14 -7.29 36.51
N SER A 7 5.17 -7.87 35.90
CA SER A 7 6.48 -7.21 35.84
C SER A 7 6.45 -6.04 34.86
N LYS A 8 7.22 -4.97 35.15
CA LYS A 8 7.38 -3.82 34.23
C LYS A 8 7.85 -4.26 32.83
N LYS A 9 8.63 -5.35 32.74
CA LYS A 9 9.10 -5.93 31.47
C LYS A 9 7.94 -6.47 30.61
N GLN A 10 6.96 -7.13 31.22
CA GLN A 10 5.80 -7.66 30.51
C GLN A 10 4.88 -6.54 30.02
N VAL A 11 4.68 -5.50 30.84
CA VAL A 11 3.94 -4.30 30.43
C VAL A 11 4.65 -3.63 29.26
N LYS A 12 5.97 -3.42 29.36
CA LYS A 12 6.75 -2.84 28.27
C LYS A 12 6.62 -3.66 26.99
N LYS A 13 6.79 -4.99 27.03
CA LYS A 13 6.65 -5.85 25.84
C LYS A 13 5.26 -5.81 25.18
N ALA A 14 4.20 -5.64 25.97
CA ALA A 14 2.83 -5.59 25.46
C ALA A 14 2.47 -4.25 24.80
N TYR A 15 3.02 -3.15 25.33
CA TYR A 15 2.68 -1.79 24.89
C TYR A 15 3.77 -1.09 24.07
N GLU A 16 4.98 -1.65 24.04
CA GLU A 16 6.04 -1.20 23.16
C GLU A 16 5.61 -1.53 21.74
N LYS A 17 5.28 -0.49 20.96
CA LYS A 17 5.07 -0.62 19.52
C LYS A 17 6.32 -1.28 18.98
N LYS A 18 6.20 -2.54 18.52
CA LYS A 18 7.23 -3.14 17.70
C LYS A 18 7.50 -2.13 16.60
N LYS A 19 8.73 -1.62 16.53
CA LYS A 19 9.26 -1.13 15.28
C LYS A 19 9.34 -2.36 14.40
N VAL A 20 8.20 -2.78 13.85
CA VAL A 20 8.25 -3.55 12.63
C VAL A 20 8.89 -2.56 11.70
N GLU A 21 10.15 -2.81 11.37
CA GLU A 21 10.75 -2.22 10.20
C GLU A 21 9.93 -2.75 9.03
N ASN A 22 8.73 -2.19 8.85
CA ASN A 22 7.95 -2.25 7.64
C ASN A 22 8.68 -1.39 6.62
N LYS A 23 9.96 -1.69 6.37
CA LYS A 23 10.40 -1.75 5.00
C LYS A 23 9.74 -3.03 4.50
N ILE A 24 8.48 -2.90 4.10
CA ILE A 24 7.96 -3.80 3.08
C ILE A 24 8.95 -3.58 1.96
N ASP A 25 9.92 -4.48 1.82
CA ASP A 25 10.86 -4.40 0.72
C ASP A 25 10.05 -4.85 -0.47
N ILE A 26 9.34 -3.88 -1.06
CA ILE A 26 8.48 -4.06 -2.23
C ILE A 26 9.26 -4.80 -3.33
N LYS A 27 10.60 -4.72 -3.30
CA LYS A 27 11.51 -5.45 -4.18
C LYS A 27 11.51 -6.97 -4.00
N GLU A 28 11.48 -7.47 -2.77
CA GLU A 28 11.45 -8.91 -2.47
C GLU A 28 10.07 -9.51 -2.76
N GLU A 29 8.99 -8.80 -2.41
CA GLU A 29 7.62 -9.31 -2.57
C GLU A 29 7.13 -9.28 -4.04
N LEU A 30 7.60 -8.32 -4.84
CA LEU A 30 7.26 -8.22 -6.27
C LEU A 30 8.33 -8.79 -7.22
N ALA A 31 9.37 -9.46 -6.70
CA ALA A 31 10.48 -10.01 -7.50
C ALA A 31 11.01 -8.98 -8.54
N ILE A 32 11.29 -7.76 -8.07
CA ILE A 32 11.60 -6.58 -8.91
C ILE A 32 12.96 -6.69 -9.62
N GLU A 33 13.73 -7.77 -9.41
CA GLU A 33 15.00 -8.05 -10.09
C GLU A 33 14.91 -7.95 -11.63
N ASN A 34 13.71 -8.05 -12.22
CA ASN A 34 13.49 -7.94 -13.67
C ASN A 34 12.78 -6.65 -14.12
N ILE A 35 12.44 -5.71 -13.25
CA ILE A 35 11.79 -4.44 -13.67
C ILE A 35 12.72 -3.58 -14.54
N GLU A 36 14.05 -3.67 -14.34
CA GLU A 36 15.01 -3.00 -15.24
C GLU A 36 14.94 -3.48 -16.70
N LYS A 37 14.33 -4.65 -16.96
CA LYS A 37 14.14 -5.19 -18.31
C LYS A 37 12.80 -4.81 -18.94
N VAL A 38 11.94 -4.07 -18.23
CA VAL A 38 10.63 -3.70 -18.75
C VAL A 38 10.82 -2.59 -19.81
N PRO A 39 10.36 -2.82 -21.05
CA PRO A 39 10.48 -1.82 -22.11
C PRO A 39 9.77 -0.51 -21.71
N LYS A 40 10.39 0.63 -22.03
CA LYS A 40 9.77 1.96 -21.84
C LYS A 40 8.37 2.06 -22.43
N GLU A 41 8.15 1.38 -23.55
CA GLU A 41 6.86 1.28 -24.24
C GLU A 41 5.77 0.68 -23.34
N LEU A 42 6.11 -0.32 -22.52
CA LEU A 42 5.15 -0.93 -21.60
C LEU A 42 4.68 0.06 -20.52
N PHE A 43 5.59 0.86 -19.98
CA PHE A 43 5.25 1.92 -19.03
C PHE A 43 4.40 3.02 -19.67
N GLN A 44 4.68 3.37 -20.93
CA GLN A 44 3.86 4.33 -21.68
C GLN A 44 2.43 3.81 -21.89
N ILE A 45 2.29 2.56 -22.34
CA ILE A 45 0.98 1.91 -22.52
C ILE A 45 0.22 1.87 -21.18
N LEU A 46 0.88 1.45 -20.09
CA LEU A 46 0.26 1.39 -18.77
C LEU A 46 -0.20 2.78 -18.31
N GLY A 47 0.64 3.80 -18.50
CA GLY A 47 0.29 5.19 -18.19
C GLY A 47 -0.93 5.68 -18.97
N GLU A 48 -0.95 5.44 -20.29
CA GLU A 48 -2.08 5.81 -21.15
C GLU A 48 -3.37 5.10 -20.76
N THR A 49 -3.31 3.79 -20.44
CA THR A 49 -4.50 3.05 -19.96
C THR A 49 -5.02 3.61 -18.63
N LEU A 50 -4.14 3.98 -17.70
CA LEU A 50 -4.56 4.57 -16.42
C LEU A 50 -5.21 5.94 -16.63
N SER A 51 -4.63 6.81 -17.46
CA SER A 51 -5.24 8.10 -17.80
C SER A 51 -6.56 7.95 -18.56
N PHE A 52 -6.69 6.94 -19.41
CA PHE A 52 -7.96 6.63 -20.08
C PHE A 52 -9.04 6.23 -19.05
N ILE A 53 -8.72 5.34 -18.12
CA ILE A 53 -9.65 4.92 -17.05
C ILE A 53 -10.04 6.13 -16.19
N GLU A 54 -9.08 6.98 -15.81
CA GLU A 54 -9.35 8.19 -15.04
C GLU A 54 -10.28 9.16 -15.79
N ASN A 55 -10.05 9.34 -17.09
CA ASN A 55 -10.89 10.20 -17.92
C ASN A 55 -12.32 9.65 -18.07
N VAL A 56 -12.47 8.34 -18.24
CA VAL A 56 -13.78 7.67 -18.27
C VAL A 56 -14.49 7.81 -16.93
N ASN A 57 -13.80 7.53 -15.82
CA ASN A 57 -14.36 7.67 -14.48
C ASN A 57 -14.80 9.11 -14.19
N LYS A 58 -14.03 10.11 -14.64
CA LYS A 58 -14.40 11.52 -14.51
C LYS A 58 -15.63 11.86 -15.34
N MET A 59 -15.71 11.38 -16.59
CA MET A 59 -16.89 11.55 -17.45
C MET A 59 -18.14 10.83 -16.93
N GLU A 60 -17.99 9.68 -16.27
CA GLU A 60 -19.11 8.96 -15.65
C GLU A 60 -19.51 9.59 -14.30
N GLY A 61 -18.56 10.13 -13.56
CA GLY A 61 -18.78 10.86 -12.30
C GLY A 61 -19.55 12.16 -12.48
N GLU A 62 -19.23 12.94 -13.53
CA GLU A 62 -19.93 14.20 -13.85
C GLU A 62 -21.37 14.00 -14.37
N LYS A 63 -21.74 12.78 -14.80
CA LYS A 63 -23.10 12.48 -15.29
C LYS A 63 -24.13 12.18 -14.20
N ASN A 64 -23.75 12.22 -12.92
CA ASN A 64 -24.64 11.93 -11.78
C ASN A 64 -24.84 13.14 -10.84
N GLU A 65 -24.85 14.37 -11.37
CA GLU A 65 -25.21 15.58 -10.60
C GLU A 65 -26.56 16.21 -11.01
N ASP A 66 -27.40 15.51 -11.77
CA ASP A 66 -28.81 15.90 -11.99
C ASP A 66 -29.75 14.92 -11.26
N LYS A 67 -29.90 15.12 -9.95
CA LYS A 67 -31.07 14.63 -9.17
C LYS A 67 -31.45 15.60 -8.08
#